data_AF-A0A556QSM7-F1
#
_entry.id   AF-A0A556QSM7-F1
#
_cell.length_a   1.000
_cell.length_b   1.000
_cell.length_c   1.000
_cell.angle_alpha   90.00
_cell.angle_beta   90.00
_cell.angle_gamma   90.00
#
_symmetry.space_group_name_H-M   'P 1'
#
loop_
_entity.id
_entity.type
_entity.pdbx_description
1 polymer ?
#
loop_
_entity_poly.entity_id
_entity_poly.type
_entity_poly.pdbx_seq_one_letter_code
_entity_poly.pdbx_strand_id
1 'polypeptide(L)'
;MGSNPHGLHARRTVLWASLFPVGNTQGRSRIWTHRFRAGCDMLLGGDAPEAPASAVTPSTPLTPLFSPFFISLKRTVGTSVIVVALAGLSLQLEAQTLTREQAQGLRKDAETATTAIDQLGKAVTAPDGRKHVETARDAVGRITEQLDAYIAKQELAASDIYDGGKKYPAIAKVRIEDFDVPVGATVVHVPVTLDKPSVNTVVAHVRVYNGDGGRAVPDATKPVVFRPGDPLTKTASFAVSDMKEGNTLKAVQAQVPDGATRQGGGIVITAKAGAVNVPIEVGRAPLAFAPLGTLTYSETGRTIRYDDKGGPMTFSTALAHGRTQVGNGETGYYGTVDMGGFSRTEEGLVLSSRRLDQSMKVGAPAMEYPFLATMLSGHKTPESWFKYGSVEWVVKMPNRPGSWPALWLVPTGGWPPEIDVYEGFGYNGSWKFASDLSTNLHGGKNQVRTFTRPGMNMKMSSFGLANTLDSEFHVFSVTVDPEWITMFIDGIETMRYANPFKGQNWYPLTNVAVKAKMDSPYDQGAGAMVLRSLKIWRSE
;
A
#
# COMPACT_ATOMS: atom_id res chain seq x y z
N MET A 1 49.49 8.11 53.86
CA MET A 1 48.50 8.78 54.73
C MET A 1 47.20 8.89 53.96
N GLY A 2 46.05 8.59 54.58
CA GLY A 2 44.72 8.52 53.93
C GLY A 2 44.57 7.34 52.94
N SER A 3 43.53 6.50 52.89
CA SER A 3 42.08 6.57 53.22
C SER A 3 41.14 6.98 52.07
N ASN A 4 40.56 5.97 51.40
CA ASN A 4 39.10 5.65 51.30
C ASN A 4 38.03 6.79 51.35
N PRO A 5 36.78 6.57 50.84
CA PRO A 5 36.22 5.35 50.22
C PRO A 5 35.32 5.55 48.97
N HIS A 6 34.68 4.45 48.55
CA HIS A 6 33.64 4.30 47.53
C HIS A 6 32.37 5.16 47.70
N GLY A 7 31.60 5.30 46.61
CA GLY A 7 30.16 5.59 46.63
C GLY A 7 29.42 4.96 45.43
N LEU A 8 28.46 4.07 45.68
CA LEU A 8 27.59 3.49 44.65
C LEU A 8 26.47 4.46 44.27
N HIS A 9 26.01 4.44 43.01
CA HIS A 9 24.61 4.74 42.68
C HIS A 9 24.08 3.81 41.58
N ALA A 10 22.80 3.44 41.68
CA ALA A 10 22.23 2.28 41.00
C ALA A 10 21.59 2.62 39.64
N ARG A 11 21.73 1.70 38.67
CA ARG A 11 20.90 1.71 37.45
C ARG A 11 19.46 1.33 37.80
N ARG A 12 18.58 2.32 37.97
CA ARG A 12 17.13 2.09 37.97
C ARG A 12 16.61 2.07 36.53
N THR A 13 16.19 0.91 36.07
CA THR A 13 15.36 0.77 34.86
C THR A 13 14.02 1.44 35.10
N VAL A 14 13.64 2.41 34.26
CA VAL A 14 12.33 3.07 34.33
C VAL A 14 11.49 2.63 33.13
N LEU A 15 10.54 1.73 33.37
CA LEU A 15 9.44 1.50 32.42
C LEU A 15 8.53 2.72 32.46
N TRP A 16 8.28 3.34 31.31
CA TRP A 16 7.19 4.29 31.14
C TRP A 16 5.93 3.55 30.69
N ALA A 17 5.05 3.25 31.64
CA ALA A 17 3.69 2.79 31.38
C ALA A 17 2.72 3.97 31.50
N SER A 18 2.32 4.54 30.36
CA SER A 18 1.43 5.72 30.32
C SER A 18 -0.03 5.34 30.58
N LEU A 19 -0.41 5.30 31.86
CA LEU A 19 -1.82 5.30 32.28
C LEU A 19 -2.39 6.73 32.18
N PHE A 20 -3.56 6.87 31.56
CA PHE A 20 -4.43 8.05 31.70
C PHE A 20 -5.83 7.61 32.13
N PRO A 21 -6.55 8.42 32.94
CA PRO A 21 -7.72 7.96 33.68
C PRO A 21 -9.02 7.99 32.88
N VAL A 22 -9.97 7.16 33.29
CA VAL A 22 -11.36 7.21 32.83
C VAL A 22 -12.07 8.40 33.48
N GLY A 23 -12.65 9.29 32.67
CA GLY A 23 -13.59 10.33 33.09
C GLY A 23 -14.94 10.13 32.42
N ASN A 24 -16.01 9.96 33.19
CA ASN A 24 -17.36 9.68 32.67
C ASN A 24 -18.44 10.32 33.55
N THR A 25 -19.08 11.39 33.07
CA THR A 25 -20.35 11.91 33.62
C THR A 25 -21.20 12.58 32.54
N GLN A 26 -22.51 12.51 32.72
CA GLN A 26 -23.57 12.83 31.75
C GLN A 26 -23.76 14.34 31.52
N GLY A 27 -24.21 14.75 30.32
CA GLY A 27 -24.21 16.18 29.91
C GLY A 27 -25.44 16.76 29.17
N ARG A 28 -26.56 16.04 29.06
CA ARG A 28 -27.85 16.46 28.44
C ARG A 28 -27.86 16.69 26.92
N SER A 29 -29.03 16.44 26.32
CA SER A 29 -29.36 16.70 24.92
C SER A 29 -30.06 18.05 24.71
N ARG A 30 -29.93 18.63 23.52
CA ARG A 30 -30.97 19.49 22.92
C ARG A 30 -31.11 19.19 21.43
N ILE A 31 -32.36 19.04 21.00
CA ILE A 31 -32.77 18.83 19.61
C ILE A 31 -33.04 20.20 18.99
N TRP A 32 -32.59 20.42 17.76
CA TRP A 32 -33.11 21.48 16.89
C TRP A 32 -33.37 20.93 15.49
N THR A 33 -34.64 20.74 15.18
CA THR A 33 -35.12 20.42 13.83
C THR A 33 -35.54 21.70 13.13
N HIS A 34 -34.96 22.00 11.97
CA HIS A 34 -35.52 23.00 11.06
C HIS A 34 -36.06 22.34 9.79
N ARG A 35 -37.21 22.84 9.36
CA ARG A 35 -38.09 22.20 8.38
C ARG A 35 -37.63 22.47 6.95
N PHE A 36 -37.82 21.49 6.09
CA PHE A 36 -38.05 21.74 4.66
C PHE A 36 -39.26 22.67 4.48
N ARG A 37 -39.20 23.53 3.46
CA ARG A 37 -40.41 24.02 2.79
C ARG A 37 -40.11 24.18 1.31
N ALA A 38 -40.88 23.48 0.46
CA ALA A 38 -40.82 23.64 -0.98
C ALA A 38 -41.69 24.84 -1.43
N GLY A 39 -41.38 25.35 -2.61
CA GLY A 39 -42.23 26.26 -3.38
C GLY A 39 -41.96 26.02 -4.87
N CYS A 40 -43.01 25.80 -5.64
CA CYS A 40 -42.98 25.74 -7.10
C CYS A 40 -43.77 26.92 -7.64
N ASP A 41 -43.41 27.35 -8.85
CA ASP A 41 -44.16 28.10 -9.89
C ASP A 41 -43.06 28.70 -10.80
N MET A 42 -42.82 28.27 -12.05
CA MET A 42 -43.66 27.87 -13.19
C MET A 42 -44.29 29.07 -13.92
N LEU A 43 -43.69 29.43 -15.07
CA LEU A 43 -44.34 30.12 -16.19
C LEU A 43 -43.56 29.83 -17.49
N LEU A 44 -44.06 30.33 -18.63
CA LEU A 44 -44.17 29.55 -19.86
C LEU A 44 -44.09 30.37 -21.17
N GLY A 45 -43.73 29.70 -22.27
CA GLY A 45 -43.49 30.26 -23.62
C GLY A 45 -42.14 30.96 -23.77
N GLY A 46 -41.52 31.04 -24.95
CA GLY A 46 -41.88 30.50 -26.27
C GLY A 46 -41.01 31.14 -27.38
N ASP A 47 -40.89 30.62 -28.60
CA ASP A 47 -41.28 29.33 -29.20
C ASP A 47 -40.41 29.08 -30.47
N ALA A 48 -40.61 27.96 -31.19
CA ALA A 48 -39.88 27.59 -32.42
C ALA A 48 -40.67 27.92 -33.71
N PRO A 49 -40.08 27.85 -34.93
CA PRO A 49 -39.65 26.59 -35.58
C PRO A 49 -38.17 26.69 -36.07
N GLU A 50 -37.58 25.88 -36.99
CA GLU A 50 -38.06 24.80 -37.88
C GLU A 50 -36.92 23.80 -38.22
N ALA A 51 -37.16 22.83 -39.12
CA ALA A 51 -36.18 21.88 -39.67
C ALA A 51 -36.57 21.49 -41.13
N PRO A 52 -35.75 20.79 -41.95
CA PRO A 52 -35.18 19.43 -41.71
C PRO A 52 -33.65 19.41 -41.96
N ALA A 53 -32.88 18.34 -42.27
CA ALA A 53 -33.10 16.92 -42.62
C ALA A 53 -31.79 16.12 -42.38
N SER A 54 -31.70 14.79 -42.32
CA SER A 54 -32.63 13.72 -41.88
C SER A 54 -31.90 12.36 -41.87
N ALA A 55 -31.97 11.59 -40.78
CA ALA A 55 -31.40 10.23 -40.60
C ALA A 55 -29.84 10.16 -40.62
N VAL A 56 -29.16 9.18 -40.03
CA VAL A 56 -29.56 7.85 -39.50
C VAL A 56 -29.00 7.65 -38.07
N THR A 57 -29.75 6.97 -37.19
CA THR A 57 -29.24 6.38 -35.92
C THR A 57 -29.17 4.85 -36.03
N PRO A 58 -28.35 4.20 -35.19
CA PRO A 58 -28.98 3.21 -34.30
C PRO A 58 -28.47 3.27 -32.84
N SER A 59 -29.28 2.75 -31.92
CA SER A 59 -29.00 2.69 -30.49
C SER A 59 -29.21 1.28 -29.94
N THR A 60 -28.18 0.65 -29.40
CA THR A 60 -28.29 -0.51 -28.48
C THR A 60 -26.97 -0.70 -27.71
N PRO A 61 -27.00 -1.10 -26.42
CA PRO A 61 -25.80 -1.55 -25.71
C PRO A 61 -25.38 -2.96 -26.17
N LEU A 62 -24.09 -3.29 -26.01
CA LEU A 62 -23.53 -4.59 -26.39
C LEU A 62 -23.89 -5.70 -25.38
N THR A 63 -25.01 -6.38 -25.60
CA THR A 63 -25.27 -7.70 -25.01
C THR A 63 -24.37 -8.76 -25.67
N PRO A 64 -23.67 -9.63 -24.91
CA PRO A 64 -22.91 -10.73 -25.49
C PRO A 64 -23.84 -11.81 -26.04
N LEU A 65 -24.00 -11.86 -27.36
CA LEU A 65 -24.81 -12.85 -28.08
C LEU A 65 -24.13 -14.23 -28.11
N PHE A 66 -24.32 -15.01 -27.05
CA PHE A 66 -24.02 -16.45 -27.06
C PHE A 66 -25.03 -17.19 -27.95
N SER A 67 -24.64 -17.45 -29.21
CA SER A 67 -25.37 -18.35 -30.11
C SER A 67 -24.91 -19.80 -29.91
N PRO A 68 -25.80 -20.75 -29.55
CA PRO A 68 -25.44 -22.17 -29.50
C PRO A 68 -25.32 -22.74 -30.93
N PHE A 69 -24.08 -23.08 -31.33
CA PHE A 69 -23.82 -23.77 -32.61
C PHE A 69 -24.33 -25.23 -32.56
N PHE A 70 -25.53 -25.47 -33.07
CA PHE A 70 -26.05 -26.82 -33.29
C PHE A 70 -25.52 -27.40 -34.61
N ILE A 71 -24.47 -28.22 -34.53
CA ILE A 71 -24.02 -29.04 -35.66
C ILE A 71 -24.95 -30.25 -35.81
N SER A 72 -25.75 -30.26 -36.87
CA SER A 72 -26.56 -31.43 -37.24
C SER A 72 -25.74 -32.38 -38.11
N LEU A 73 -25.43 -33.58 -37.59
CA LEU A 73 -24.78 -34.64 -38.36
C LEU A 73 -25.79 -35.75 -38.69
N LYS A 74 -25.83 -36.17 -39.96
CA LYS A 74 -26.73 -37.25 -40.41
C LYS A 74 -26.28 -38.61 -39.87
N ARG A 75 -27.25 -39.44 -39.47
CA ARG A 75 -27.02 -40.83 -39.03
C ARG A 75 -26.46 -41.69 -40.17
N THR A 76 -25.32 -42.32 -39.93
CA THR A 76 -24.97 -43.61 -40.55
C THR A 76 -24.32 -44.51 -39.49
N VAL A 77 -24.89 -45.70 -39.31
CA VAL A 77 -24.43 -46.88 -38.52
C VAL A 77 -23.21 -46.71 -37.60
N GLY A 78 -23.45 -46.79 -36.29
CA GLY A 78 -22.42 -47.10 -35.28
C GLY A 78 -21.98 -45.90 -34.41
N THR A 79 -21.85 -46.16 -33.10
CA THR A 79 -21.19 -45.29 -32.09
C THR A 79 -21.71 -43.84 -31.99
N SER A 80 -22.74 -43.64 -31.17
CA SER A 80 -23.20 -42.30 -30.76
C SER A 80 -22.19 -41.61 -29.82
N VAL A 81 -21.17 -40.95 -30.38
CA VAL A 81 -20.27 -40.08 -29.61
C VAL A 81 -21.02 -38.79 -29.25
N ILE A 82 -21.43 -38.65 -27.99
CA ILE A 82 -21.91 -37.36 -27.46
C ILE A 82 -20.68 -36.46 -27.26
N VAL A 83 -20.49 -35.52 -28.18
CA VAL A 83 -19.49 -34.46 -28.03
C VAL A 83 -19.98 -33.48 -26.97
N VAL A 84 -19.55 -33.68 -25.72
CA VAL A 84 -19.58 -32.60 -24.73
C VAL A 84 -18.60 -31.53 -25.21
N ALA A 85 -19.12 -30.37 -25.61
CA ALA A 85 -18.32 -29.29 -26.17
C ALA A 85 -17.50 -28.56 -25.08
N LEU A 86 -16.43 -29.21 -24.59
CA LEU A 86 -15.37 -28.58 -23.78
C LEU A 86 -14.48 -27.67 -24.67
N ALA A 87 -15.13 -26.73 -25.36
CA ALA A 87 -14.50 -25.77 -26.24
C ALA A 87 -13.92 -24.60 -25.43
N GLY A 88 -12.64 -24.70 -25.07
CA GLY A 88 -11.83 -23.51 -24.75
C GLY A 88 -12.00 -22.88 -23.37
N LEU A 89 -12.75 -23.46 -22.43
CA LEU A 89 -12.77 -23.00 -21.03
C LEU A 89 -11.51 -23.42 -20.24
N SER A 90 -10.33 -23.15 -20.80
CA SER A 90 -9.16 -22.75 -20.02
C SER A 90 -9.27 -21.27 -19.66
N LEU A 91 -10.40 -20.87 -19.06
CA LEU A 91 -10.55 -19.53 -18.50
C LEU A 91 -9.65 -19.42 -17.28
N GLN A 92 -8.59 -18.62 -17.37
CA GLN A 92 -8.01 -18.03 -16.17
C GLN A 92 -9.05 -17.07 -15.60
N LEU A 93 -9.83 -17.50 -14.59
CA LEU A 93 -10.82 -16.64 -13.92
C LEU A 93 -10.19 -15.36 -13.34
N GLU A 94 -8.88 -15.39 -13.09
CA GLU A 94 -8.06 -14.22 -12.72
C GLU A 94 -8.13 -13.07 -13.74
N ALA A 95 -8.47 -13.35 -15.01
CA ALA A 95 -8.59 -12.37 -16.09
C ALA A 95 -10.05 -11.92 -16.37
N GLN A 96 -11.06 -12.45 -15.67
CA GLN A 96 -12.47 -12.07 -15.87
C GLN A 96 -13.18 -11.78 -14.54
N THR A 97 -13.72 -10.56 -14.40
CA THR A 97 -14.45 -10.11 -13.20
C THR A 97 -15.90 -10.62 -13.21
N LEU A 98 -16.10 -11.87 -12.79
CA LEU A 98 -17.42 -12.44 -12.52
C LEU A 98 -18.01 -11.85 -11.22
N THR A 99 -19.33 -11.67 -11.16
CA THR A 99 -20.02 -11.46 -9.88
C THR A 99 -20.10 -12.78 -9.10
N ARG A 100 -20.24 -12.71 -7.77
CA ARG A 100 -20.48 -13.90 -6.93
C ARG A 100 -21.67 -14.75 -7.43
N GLU A 101 -22.74 -14.09 -7.89
CA GLU A 101 -23.94 -14.74 -8.40
C GLU A 101 -23.68 -15.45 -9.75
N GLN A 102 -22.90 -14.85 -10.65
CA GLN A 102 -22.47 -15.49 -11.89
C GLN A 102 -21.56 -16.70 -11.62
N ALA A 103 -20.60 -16.58 -10.69
CA ALA A 103 -19.74 -17.68 -10.29
C ALA A 103 -20.53 -18.83 -9.66
N GLN A 104 -21.49 -18.53 -8.77
CA GLN A 104 -22.41 -19.51 -8.19
C GLN A 104 -23.31 -20.19 -9.25
N GLY A 105 -23.73 -19.45 -10.29
CA GLY A 105 -24.43 -20.02 -11.44
C GLY A 105 -23.57 -21.05 -12.19
N LEU A 106 -22.38 -20.64 -12.66
CA LEU A 106 -21.43 -21.52 -13.35
C LEU A 106 -21.05 -22.75 -12.51
N ARG A 107 -20.95 -22.58 -11.18
CA ARG A 107 -20.62 -23.65 -10.23
C ARG A 107 -21.74 -24.69 -10.10
N LYS A 108 -23.00 -24.29 -10.28
CA LYS A 108 -24.17 -25.19 -10.35
C LYS A 108 -24.30 -25.88 -11.71
N ASP A 109 -23.91 -25.19 -12.79
CA ASP A 109 -23.86 -25.80 -14.13
C ASP A 109 -22.77 -26.88 -14.21
N ALA A 110 -21.60 -26.66 -13.59
CA ALA A 110 -20.56 -27.68 -13.44
C ALA A 110 -21.01 -28.91 -12.62
N GLU A 111 -21.80 -28.69 -11.57
CA GLU A 111 -22.43 -29.74 -10.75
C GLU A 111 -23.43 -30.58 -11.58
N THR A 112 -24.21 -29.92 -12.43
CA THR A 112 -25.14 -30.54 -13.37
C THR A 112 -24.40 -31.34 -14.45
N ALA A 113 -23.31 -30.80 -15.01
CA ALA A 113 -22.46 -31.49 -15.96
C ALA A 113 -21.79 -32.73 -15.35
N THR A 114 -21.30 -32.64 -14.11
CA THR A 114 -20.74 -33.79 -13.36
C THR A 114 -21.78 -34.89 -13.20
N THR A 115 -23.01 -34.53 -12.81
CA THR A 115 -24.13 -35.48 -12.68
C THR A 115 -24.44 -36.19 -14.01
N ALA A 116 -24.40 -35.48 -15.13
CA ALA A 116 -24.61 -36.07 -16.46
C ALA A 116 -23.46 -37.00 -16.88
N ILE A 117 -22.20 -36.63 -16.59
CA ILE A 117 -21.02 -37.46 -16.82
C ILE A 117 -21.09 -38.76 -16.00
N ASP A 118 -21.55 -38.70 -14.75
CA ASP A 118 -21.73 -39.88 -13.90
C ASP A 118 -22.89 -40.79 -14.34
N GLN A 119 -23.96 -40.23 -14.93
CA GLN A 119 -25.02 -41.02 -15.55
C GLN A 119 -24.52 -41.72 -16.83
N LEU A 120 -23.74 -41.02 -17.67
CA LEU A 120 -23.09 -41.62 -18.85
C LEU A 120 -22.10 -42.72 -18.44
N GLY A 121 -21.31 -42.51 -17.38
CA GLY A 121 -20.38 -43.51 -16.84
C GLY A 121 -21.02 -44.82 -16.41
N LYS A 122 -22.30 -44.79 -16.00
CA LYS A 122 -23.08 -46.01 -15.67
C LYS A 122 -23.59 -46.76 -16.91
N ALA A 123 -23.69 -46.09 -18.06
CA ALA A 123 -24.12 -46.68 -19.33
C ALA A 123 -22.94 -47.14 -20.22
N VAL A 124 -21.74 -46.59 -20.03
CA VAL A 124 -20.57 -46.86 -20.88
C VAL A 124 -19.77 -48.05 -20.35
N THR A 125 -19.94 -49.21 -21.00
CA THR A 125 -19.26 -50.47 -20.63
C THR A 125 -17.87 -50.62 -21.25
N ALA A 126 -17.61 -50.02 -22.42
CA ALA A 126 -16.33 -50.12 -23.13
C ALA A 126 -15.15 -49.49 -22.36
N PRO A 127 -13.95 -50.08 -22.35
CA PRO A 127 -12.79 -49.56 -21.59
C PRO A 127 -12.40 -48.13 -21.98
N ASP A 128 -12.24 -47.84 -23.27
CA ASP A 128 -11.83 -46.51 -23.76
C ASP A 128 -12.90 -45.46 -23.45
N GLY A 129 -14.18 -45.84 -23.55
CA GLY A 129 -15.31 -45.00 -23.17
C GLY A 129 -15.29 -44.63 -21.68
N ARG A 130 -14.94 -45.56 -20.79
CA ARG A 130 -14.77 -45.27 -19.36
C ARG A 130 -13.64 -44.29 -19.11
N LYS A 131 -12.49 -44.48 -19.77
CA LYS A 131 -11.35 -43.54 -19.72
C LYS A 131 -11.73 -42.12 -20.20
N HIS A 132 -12.58 -42.00 -21.22
CA HIS A 132 -13.10 -40.71 -21.66
C HIS A 132 -14.05 -40.06 -20.64
N VAL A 133 -14.92 -40.84 -19.98
CA VAL A 133 -15.77 -40.37 -18.88
C VAL A 133 -14.95 -39.88 -17.69
N GLU A 134 -13.91 -40.62 -17.30
CA GLU A 134 -12.96 -40.23 -16.25
C GLU A 134 -12.25 -38.93 -16.61
N THR A 135 -11.69 -38.83 -17.81
CA THR A 135 -11.03 -37.60 -18.32
C THR A 135 -11.97 -36.38 -18.29
N ALA A 136 -13.25 -36.58 -18.62
CA ALA A 136 -14.27 -35.52 -18.57
C ALA A 136 -14.63 -35.12 -17.13
N ARG A 137 -14.77 -36.10 -16.22
CA ARG A 137 -15.02 -35.86 -14.79
C ARG A 137 -13.89 -35.04 -14.18
N ASP A 138 -12.63 -35.43 -14.44
CA ASP A 138 -11.45 -34.72 -13.91
C ASP A 138 -11.35 -33.29 -14.45
N ALA A 139 -11.76 -33.05 -15.70
CA ALA A 139 -11.81 -31.71 -16.29
C ALA A 139 -12.86 -30.81 -15.62
N VAL A 140 -14.08 -31.32 -15.40
CA VAL A 140 -15.13 -30.58 -14.69
C VAL A 140 -14.78 -30.41 -13.22
N GLY A 141 -14.12 -31.39 -12.58
CA GLY A 141 -13.60 -31.28 -11.22
C GLY A 141 -12.66 -30.09 -11.02
N ARG A 142 -11.66 -29.91 -11.90
CA ARG A 142 -10.75 -28.74 -11.83
C ARG A 142 -11.46 -27.40 -12.02
N ILE A 143 -12.47 -27.34 -12.89
CA ILE A 143 -13.31 -26.13 -13.07
C ILE A 143 -14.14 -25.86 -11.80
N THR A 144 -14.63 -26.93 -11.16
CA THR A 144 -15.40 -26.88 -9.91
C THR A 144 -14.55 -26.34 -8.76
N GLU A 145 -13.33 -26.85 -8.59
CA GLU A 145 -12.34 -26.37 -7.61
C GLU A 145 -11.97 -24.89 -7.82
N GLN A 146 -11.75 -24.47 -9.08
CA GLN A 146 -11.44 -23.07 -9.40
C GLN A 146 -12.62 -22.13 -9.09
N LEU A 147 -13.85 -22.55 -9.38
CA LEU A 147 -15.06 -21.80 -9.04
C LEU A 147 -15.29 -21.73 -7.53
N ASP A 148 -15.10 -22.82 -6.79
CA ASP A 148 -15.23 -22.83 -5.33
C ASP A 148 -14.17 -21.93 -4.66
N ALA A 149 -12.91 -21.96 -5.13
CA ALA A 149 -11.87 -21.05 -4.68
C ALA A 149 -12.22 -19.57 -4.97
N TYR A 150 -12.80 -19.28 -6.14
CA TYR A 150 -13.24 -17.94 -6.53
C TYR A 150 -14.42 -17.44 -5.67
N ILE A 151 -15.42 -18.30 -5.43
CA ILE A 151 -16.57 -17.99 -4.57
C ILE A 151 -16.12 -17.78 -3.12
N ALA A 152 -15.26 -18.65 -2.59
CA ALA A 152 -14.68 -18.48 -1.25
C ALA A 152 -13.88 -17.18 -1.11
N LYS A 153 -13.13 -16.76 -2.15
CA LYS A 153 -12.43 -15.46 -2.18
C LYS A 153 -13.43 -14.29 -2.18
N GLN A 154 -14.51 -14.38 -2.95
CA GLN A 154 -15.58 -13.37 -2.94
C GLN A 154 -16.32 -13.31 -1.59
N GLU A 155 -16.50 -14.43 -0.90
CA GLU A 155 -17.13 -14.49 0.42
C GLU A 155 -16.23 -13.96 1.53
N LEU A 156 -14.93 -14.27 1.50
CA LEU A 156 -13.93 -13.62 2.35
C LEU A 156 -13.87 -12.11 2.10
N ALA A 157 -13.99 -11.66 0.83
CA ALA A 157 -14.05 -10.24 0.48
C ALA A 157 -15.37 -9.56 0.89
N ALA A 158 -16.47 -10.30 1.04
CA ALA A 158 -17.75 -9.81 1.55
C ALA A 158 -17.81 -9.77 3.09
N SER A 159 -17.05 -10.64 3.77
CA SER A 159 -16.86 -10.56 5.22
C SER A 159 -15.92 -9.40 5.59
N ASP A 160 -16.40 -8.46 6.40
CA ASP A 160 -15.59 -7.32 6.85
C ASP A 160 -14.65 -7.71 8.00
N ILE A 161 -13.60 -8.47 7.66
CA ILE A 161 -12.53 -8.88 8.57
C ILE A 161 -11.72 -7.70 9.15
N TYR A 162 -11.92 -6.49 8.60
CA TYR A 162 -11.26 -5.25 9.01
C TYR A 162 -12.15 -4.39 9.92
N ASP A 163 -13.39 -4.80 10.19
CA ASP A 163 -14.36 -4.09 11.03
C ASP A 163 -14.46 -2.61 10.63
N GLY A 164 -14.81 -2.33 9.38
CA GLY A 164 -15.00 -0.99 8.83
C GLY A 164 -13.77 -0.09 8.91
N GLY A 165 -12.58 -0.67 8.73
CA GLY A 165 -11.30 0.03 8.88
C GLY A 165 -10.84 0.25 10.32
N LYS A 166 -11.51 -0.36 11.32
CA LYS A 166 -11.12 -0.28 12.75
C LYS A 166 -10.13 -1.38 13.17
N LYS A 167 -9.91 -2.42 12.37
CA LYS A 167 -9.02 -3.54 12.66
C LYS A 167 -8.14 -3.89 11.46
N TYR A 168 -7.00 -4.51 11.75
CA TYR A 168 -6.09 -5.06 10.74
C TYR A 168 -5.52 -6.39 11.25
N PRO A 169 -5.30 -7.40 10.37
CA PRO A 169 -4.76 -8.69 10.77
C PRO A 169 -3.45 -8.61 11.57
N ALA A 170 -3.29 -9.58 12.47
CA ALA A 170 -2.19 -9.65 13.42
C ALA A 170 -0.82 -9.61 12.72
N ILE A 171 0.06 -8.71 13.16
CA ILE A 171 1.35 -8.45 12.53
C ILE A 171 2.23 -9.71 12.49
N ALA A 172 2.93 -9.92 11.37
CA ALA A 172 3.88 -11.00 11.21
C ALA A 172 5.14 -10.78 12.07
N LYS A 173 5.85 -11.86 12.38
CA LYS A 173 7.16 -11.84 13.04
C LYS A 173 8.21 -12.36 12.07
N VAL A 174 9.26 -11.58 11.85
CA VAL A 174 10.48 -12.04 11.17
C VAL A 174 11.38 -12.72 12.18
N ARG A 175 11.81 -13.94 11.86
CA ARG A 175 12.78 -14.74 12.61
C ARG A 175 13.94 -15.11 11.69
N ILE A 176 15.13 -15.14 12.28
CA ILE A 176 16.34 -15.81 11.77
C ILE A 176 16.85 -16.71 12.90
N GLU A 177 17.53 -17.82 12.58
CA GLU A 177 18.06 -18.78 13.56
C GLU A 177 19.49 -19.20 13.22
N ASP A 178 20.19 -19.73 14.23
CA ASP A 178 21.49 -20.37 14.06
C ASP A 178 21.38 -21.51 13.04
N PHE A 179 22.33 -21.59 12.10
CA PHE A 179 22.37 -22.66 11.11
C PHE A 179 23.81 -22.99 10.70
N ASP A 180 23.99 -24.17 10.12
CA ASP A 180 25.29 -24.65 9.69
C ASP A 180 25.47 -24.51 8.16
N VAL A 181 26.70 -24.24 7.74
CA VAL A 181 27.11 -24.15 6.32
C VAL A 181 28.26 -25.13 6.05
N PRO A 182 28.44 -25.65 4.82
CA PRO A 182 29.51 -26.59 4.52
C PRO A 182 30.89 -25.94 4.69
N VAL A 183 31.89 -26.75 5.04
CA VAL A 183 33.30 -26.37 4.99
C VAL A 183 33.66 -25.96 3.55
N GLY A 184 34.41 -24.87 3.40
CA GLY A 184 34.72 -24.25 2.11
C GLY A 184 33.66 -23.28 1.60
N ALA A 185 32.61 -22.98 2.37
CA ALA A 185 31.61 -21.99 1.98
C ALA A 185 32.23 -20.58 1.87
N THR A 186 32.13 -19.99 0.68
CA THR A 186 32.50 -18.59 0.38
C THR A 186 31.27 -17.68 0.20
N VAL A 187 30.06 -18.26 0.29
CA VAL A 187 28.77 -17.57 0.33
C VAL A 187 27.90 -18.23 1.39
N VAL A 188 27.16 -17.45 2.18
CA VAL A 188 26.13 -17.95 3.12
C VAL A 188 24.75 -17.46 2.71
N HIS A 189 23.77 -18.37 2.68
CA HIS A 189 22.39 -18.11 2.31
C HIS A 189 21.51 -18.07 3.57
N VAL A 190 21.51 -16.93 4.27
CA VAL A 190 20.83 -16.77 5.57
C VAL A 190 19.31 -16.94 5.40
N PRO A 191 18.68 -17.97 6.00
CA PRO A 191 17.23 -18.13 5.96
C PRO A 191 16.55 -17.06 6.81
N VAL A 192 15.53 -16.42 6.24
CA VAL A 192 14.67 -15.45 6.91
C VAL A 192 13.25 -15.99 6.83
N THR A 193 12.55 -16.09 7.97
CA THR A 193 11.24 -16.74 8.05
C THR A 193 10.19 -15.84 8.70
N LEU A 194 8.99 -15.77 8.11
CA LEU A 194 7.79 -15.21 8.72
C LEU A 194 7.07 -16.27 9.57
N ASP A 195 6.53 -15.88 10.74
CA ASP A 195 5.74 -16.78 11.60
C ASP A 195 4.39 -17.21 10.99
N LYS A 196 3.90 -16.48 9.98
CA LYS A 196 2.65 -16.72 9.22
C LYS A 196 2.62 -15.87 7.95
N PRO A 197 1.72 -16.14 6.99
CA PRO A 197 1.54 -15.29 5.81
C PRO A 197 1.18 -13.86 6.19
N SER A 198 1.74 -12.87 5.48
CA SER A 198 1.48 -11.45 5.73
C SER A 198 0.50 -10.87 4.72
N VAL A 199 -0.49 -10.12 5.21
CA VAL A 199 -1.43 -9.31 4.40
C VAL A 199 -0.85 -7.93 4.02
N ASN A 200 0.43 -7.71 4.31
CA ASN A 200 1.19 -6.57 3.82
C ASN A 200 2.61 -6.99 3.45
N THR A 201 3.27 -6.23 2.56
CA THR A 201 4.70 -6.41 2.29
C THR A 201 5.48 -6.24 3.59
N VAL A 202 6.52 -7.05 3.77
CA VAL A 202 7.43 -7.04 4.91
C VAL A 202 8.86 -6.88 4.40
N VAL A 203 9.61 -5.94 4.97
CA VAL A 203 11.02 -5.75 4.64
C VAL A 203 11.88 -6.12 5.85
N ALA A 204 12.41 -7.34 5.82
CA ALA A 204 13.47 -7.76 6.73
C ALA A 204 14.80 -7.12 6.31
N HIS A 205 15.74 -7.01 7.25
CA HIS A 205 17.00 -6.29 7.11
C HIS A 205 18.11 -7.08 7.82
N VAL A 206 18.66 -8.07 7.12
CA VAL A 206 19.68 -8.98 7.64
C VAL A 206 21.05 -8.35 7.46
N ARG A 207 21.85 -8.28 8.53
CA ARG A 207 23.27 -7.96 8.47
C ARG A 207 24.10 -9.20 8.79
N VAL A 208 25.12 -9.50 7.99
CA VAL A 208 26.14 -10.51 8.28
C VAL A 208 27.47 -9.82 8.54
N TYR A 209 28.14 -10.22 9.62
CA TYR A 209 29.39 -9.63 10.10
C TYR A 209 30.30 -10.71 10.71
N ASN A 210 31.54 -10.33 11.01
CA ASN A 210 32.60 -11.27 11.43
C ASN A 210 32.23 -12.03 12.71
N GLY A 211 32.49 -13.34 12.70
CA GLY A 211 32.46 -14.20 13.89
C GLY A 211 33.87 -14.50 14.36
N ASP A 212 34.09 -15.74 14.82
CA ASP A 212 35.42 -16.27 15.10
C ASP A 212 35.92 -17.10 13.91
N GLY A 213 37.14 -16.86 13.44
CA GLY A 213 37.68 -17.40 12.18
C GLY A 213 37.03 -16.86 10.89
N GLY A 214 35.69 -16.78 10.82
CA GLY A 214 34.92 -16.35 9.65
C GLY A 214 34.72 -14.84 9.52
N ARG A 215 34.80 -14.32 8.28
CA ARG A 215 34.67 -12.90 7.95
C ARG A 215 33.61 -12.64 6.87
N ALA A 216 32.84 -11.57 7.02
CA ALA A 216 31.92 -11.07 5.99
C ALA A 216 32.69 -10.22 4.96
N VAL A 217 32.35 -10.37 3.67
CA VAL A 217 33.08 -9.74 2.56
C VAL A 217 32.11 -9.02 1.61
N PRO A 218 31.78 -7.73 1.87
CA PRO A 218 32.03 -6.98 3.11
C PRO A 218 31.00 -7.31 4.21
N ASP A 219 31.21 -6.73 5.40
CA ASP A 219 30.12 -6.53 6.37
C ASP A 219 29.02 -5.69 5.70
N ALA A 220 27.83 -6.27 5.54
CA ALA A 220 26.76 -5.71 4.75
C ALA A 220 25.40 -5.99 5.39
N THR A 221 24.48 -5.02 5.27
CA THR A 221 23.05 -5.24 5.52
C THR A 221 22.35 -5.40 4.17
N LYS A 222 21.56 -6.47 4.00
CA LYS A 222 20.75 -6.71 2.81
C LYS A 222 19.26 -6.83 3.21
N PRO A 223 18.35 -6.26 2.42
CA PRO A 223 16.93 -6.42 2.65
C PRO A 223 16.43 -7.77 2.14
N VAL A 224 15.38 -8.29 2.77
CA VAL A 224 14.56 -9.40 2.23
C VAL A 224 13.12 -8.93 2.21
N VAL A 225 12.62 -8.66 1.01
CA VAL A 225 11.24 -8.25 0.78
C VAL A 225 10.38 -9.50 0.64
N PHE A 226 9.44 -9.68 1.55
CA PHE A 226 8.33 -10.64 1.43
C PHE A 226 7.10 -9.87 0.96
N ARG A 227 6.56 -10.22 -0.19
CA ARG A 227 5.31 -9.66 -0.70
C ARG A 227 4.11 -10.51 -0.25
N PRO A 228 2.89 -9.97 -0.18
CA PRO A 228 1.70 -10.80 0.01
C PRO A 228 1.64 -11.88 -1.07
N GLY A 229 1.52 -13.14 -0.62
CA GLY A 229 1.60 -14.34 -1.46
C GLY A 229 2.97 -15.05 -1.49
N ASP A 230 4.04 -14.47 -0.94
CA ASP A 230 5.37 -15.10 -0.94
C ASP A 230 5.47 -16.32 0.00
N PRO A 231 6.41 -17.25 -0.27
CA PRO A 231 6.81 -18.30 0.67
C PRO A 231 7.21 -17.73 2.03
N LEU A 232 6.92 -18.47 3.10
CA LEU A 232 7.23 -18.04 4.48
C LEU A 232 8.73 -17.89 4.75
N THR A 233 9.59 -18.59 4.01
CA THR A 233 11.05 -18.49 4.14
C THR A 233 11.68 -18.07 2.82
N LYS A 234 12.59 -17.08 2.88
CA LYS A 234 13.40 -16.60 1.75
C LYS A 234 14.84 -16.38 2.24
N THR A 235 15.85 -16.56 1.38
CA THR A 235 17.26 -16.42 1.79
C THR A 235 17.92 -15.10 1.38
N ALA A 236 18.73 -14.52 2.27
CA ALA A 236 19.66 -13.44 1.94
C ALA A 236 21.09 -13.98 1.74
N SER A 237 21.66 -13.77 0.56
CA SER A 237 22.99 -14.29 0.18
C SER A 237 24.11 -13.28 0.48
N PHE A 238 25.13 -13.68 1.24
CA PHE A 238 26.29 -12.84 1.58
C PHE A 238 27.60 -13.54 1.22
N ALA A 239 28.54 -12.83 0.59
CA ALA A 239 29.88 -13.34 0.35
C ALA A 239 30.73 -13.24 1.63
N VAL A 240 31.58 -14.26 1.84
CA VAL A 240 32.34 -14.48 3.08
C VAL A 240 33.73 -15.02 2.75
N SER A 241 34.66 -14.93 3.71
CA SER A 241 35.93 -15.66 3.63
C SER A 241 35.71 -17.17 3.62
N ASP A 242 36.61 -17.92 2.98
CA ASP A 242 36.69 -19.39 3.08
C ASP A 242 36.43 -19.91 4.51
N MET A 243 35.30 -20.61 4.68
CA MET A 243 34.82 -21.06 5.99
C MET A 243 35.34 -22.45 6.33
N LYS A 244 36.33 -22.53 7.22
CA LYS A 244 36.91 -23.78 7.74
C LYS A 244 36.00 -24.43 8.80
N GLU A 245 36.14 -25.73 9.03
CA GLU A 245 35.45 -26.45 10.11
C GLU A 245 35.59 -25.70 11.45
N GLY A 246 34.46 -25.42 12.11
CA GLY A 246 34.41 -24.66 13.36
C GLY A 246 34.48 -23.13 13.22
N ASN A 247 34.81 -22.56 12.04
CA ASN A 247 34.68 -21.11 11.82
C ASN A 247 33.22 -20.68 12.02
N THR A 248 33.03 -19.49 12.58
CA THR A 248 31.72 -18.87 12.76
C THR A 248 31.63 -17.50 12.08
N LEU A 249 30.42 -17.14 11.68
CA LEU A 249 29.98 -15.79 11.35
C LEU A 249 28.86 -15.39 12.29
N LYS A 250 28.57 -14.10 12.36
CA LYS A 250 27.42 -13.58 13.12
C LYS A 250 26.47 -12.88 12.18
N ALA A 251 25.16 -13.04 12.41
CA ALA A 251 24.14 -12.31 11.66
C ALA A 251 23.06 -11.75 12.60
N VAL A 252 22.34 -10.72 12.14
CA VAL A 252 21.29 -10.09 12.94
C VAL A 252 20.22 -9.45 12.04
N GLN A 253 18.96 -9.54 12.44
CA GLN A 253 17.90 -8.67 11.93
C GLN A 253 18.13 -7.28 12.52
N ALA A 254 18.89 -6.45 11.79
CA ALA A 254 19.60 -5.28 12.29
C ALA A 254 18.67 -4.15 12.78
N GLN A 255 17.46 -4.10 12.23
CA GLN A 255 16.41 -3.12 12.53
C GLN A 255 15.09 -3.84 12.81
N VAL A 256 14.06 -3.14 13.29
CA VAL A 256 12.70 -3.70 13.28
C VAL A 256 12.30 -3.85 11.80
N PRO A 257 11.81 -5.03 11.37
CA PRO A 257 11.40 -5.23 9.98
C PRO A 257 10.17 -4.38 9.66
N ASP A 258 10.19 -3.67 8.54
CA ASP A 258 9.07 -2.83 8.11
C ASP A 258 7.86 -3.72 7.77
N GLY A 259 6.66 -3.30 8.16
CA GLY A 259 5.43 -4.11 8.05
C GLY A 259 5.32 -5.29 9.02
N ALA A 260 6.33 -5.56 9.86
CA ALA A 260 6.38 -6.73 10.76
C ALA A 260 6.95 -6.39 12.15
N THR A 261 7.23 -7.42 12.95
CA THR A 261 7.98 -7.33 14.22
C THR A 261 9.19 -8.28 14.19
N ARG A 262 10.23 -8.02 14.99
CA ARG A 262 11.39 -8.93 15.11
C ARG A 262 11.13 -9.97 16.20
N GLN A 263 11.41 -11.23 15.90
CA GLN A 263 11.51 -12.33 16.86
C GLN A 263 12.95 -12.88 16.85
N GLY A 264 13.49 -13.18 18.04
CA GLY A 264 14.89 -13.59 18.18
C GLY A 264 15.88 -12.42 18.29
N GLY A 265 17.17 -12.75 18.26
CA GLY A 265 18.29 -11.83 18.47
C GLY A 265 19.26 -11.79 17.29
N GLY A 266 20.56 -11.72 17.60
CA GLY A 266 21.61 -12.11 16.67
C GLY A 266 21.83 -13.63 16.71
N ILE A 267 22.33 -14.19 15.62
CA ILE A 267 22.54 -15.61 15.38
C ILE A 267 24.01 -15.91 15.06
N VAL A 268 24.40 -17.17 15.20
CA VAL A 268 25.69 -17.72 14.80
C VAL A 268 25.51 -18.64 13.60
N ILE A 269 26.33 -18.44 12.56
CA ILE A 269 26.40 -19.33 11.40
C ILE A 269 27.71 -20.10 11.53
N THR A 270 27.67 -21.42 11.60
CA THR A 270 28.88 -22.26 11.86
C THR A 270 29.21 -23.11 10.65
N ALA A 271 30.50 -23.24 10.30
CA ALA A 271 30.91 -24.15 9.25
C ALA A 271 31.17 -25.55 9.78
N LYS A 272 30.48 -26.55 9.20
CA LYS A 272 30.55 -27.96 9.59
C LYS A 272 30.48 -28.89 8.38
N ALA A 273 31.20 -30.01 8.44
CA ALA A 273 31.15 -31.06 7.43
C ALA A 273 29.72 -31.61 7.25
N GLY A 274 29.29 -31.77 6.00
CA GLY A 274 27.96 -32.32 5.65
C GLY A 274 26.78 -31.34 5.75
N ALA A 275 26.98 -30.10 6.22
CA ALA A 275 25.93 -29.08 6.26
C ALA A 275 25.52 -28.59 4.85
N VAL A 276 24.29 -28.09 4.72
CA VAL A 276 23.67 -27.69 3.44
C VAL A 276 23.42 -26.19 3.41
N ASN A 277 23.88 -25.53 2.35
CA ASN A 277 23.75 -24.09 2.14
C ASN A 277 23.26 -23.84 0.71
N VAL A 278 21.94 -23.90 0.54
CA VAL A 278 21.23 -23.75 -0.75
C VAL A 278 20.22 -22.61 -0.61
N PRO A 279 20.12 -21.68 -1.57
CA PRO A 279 19.16 -20.59 -1.51
C PRO A 279 17.71 -21.09 -1.58
N ILE A 280 16.81 -20.43 -0.85
CA ILE A 280 15.38 -20.74 -0.80
C ILE A 280 14.61 -19.78 -1.73
N GLU A 281 13.53 -20.30 -2.28
CA GLU A 281 12.70 -19.82 -3.39
C GLU A 281 12.52 -18.30 -3.58
N VAL A 282 12.52 -17.90 -4.85
CA VAL A 282 12.26 -16.52 -5.28
C VAL A 282 10.75 -16.27 -5.29
N GLY A 283 10.23 -15.74 -4.16
CA GLY A 283 8.88 -15.17 -4.09
C GLY A 283 8.63 -14.08 -5.15
N ARG A 284 7.36 -13.72 -5.39
CA ARG A 284 6.91 -13.05 -6.61
C ARG A 284 7.64 -11.75 -6.93
N ALA A 285 7.77 -11.48 -8.23
CA ALA A 285 8.27 -10.21 -8.75
C ALA A 285 7.47 -9.02 -8.17
N PRO A 286 8.07 -7.81 -8.10
CA PRO A 286 7.31 -6.59 -7.90
C PRO A 286 6.28 -6.46 -9.02
N LEU A 287 5.08 -5.99 -8.67
CA LEU A 287 4.16 -5.47 -9.66
C LEU A 287 4.77 -4.23 -10.31
N ALA A 288 4.61 -4.11 -11.62
CA ALA A 288 4.81 -2.85 -12.34
C ALA A 288 3.58 -1.96 -12.14
N PHE A 289 3.78 -0.65 -12.03
CA PHE A 289 2.66 0.30 -11.99
C PHE A 289 1.92 0.33 -13.33
N ALA A 290 0.62 0.06 -13.25
CA ALA A 290 -0.36 0.44 -14.28
C ALA A 290 -1.47 1.23 -13.56
N PRO A 291 -1.88 2.41 -14.08
CA PRO A 291 -2.93 3.18 -13.45
C PRO A 291 -4.28 2.48 -13.59
N LEU A 292 -5.03 2.43 -12.49
CA LEU A 292 -6.34 1.81 -12.41
C LEU A 292 -7.44 2.83 -12.76
N GLY A 293 -8.14 2.59 -13.87
CA GLY A 293 -9.32 3.36 -14.29
C GLY A 293 -9.03 4.52 -15.25
N THR A 294 -10.01 5.43 -15.36
CA THR A 294 -9.99 6.57 -16.30
C THR A 294 -9.38 7.81 -15.65
N LEU A 295 -8.51 8.52 -16.36
CA LEU A 295 -7.88 9.76 -15.90
C LEU A 295 -8.92 10.88 -15.69
N THR A 296 -9.06 11.39 -14.47
CA THR A 296 -10.03 12.47 -14.14
C THR A 296 -9.38 13.78 -13.71
N TYR A 297 -8.10 13.75 -13.31
CA TYR A 297 -7.31 14.94 -13.01
C TYR A 297 -5.89 14.72 -13.52
N SER A 298 -5.31 15.74 -14.15
CA SER A 298 -3.95 15.70 -14.69
C SER A 298 -3.43 17.12 -14.85
N GLU A 299 -2.68 17.61 -13.87
CA GLU A 299 -2.13 18.97 -13.89
C GLU A 299 -0.61 18.96 -13.61
N THR A 300 0.09 19.90 -14.23
CA THR A 300 1.51 20.15 -13.97
C THR A 300 1.68 21.10 -12.79
N GLY A 301 2.84 21.14 -12.13
CA GLY A 301 3.13 22.16 -11.12
C GLY A 301 3.01 23.61 -11.64
N ARG A 302 3.13 23.81 -12.96
CA ARG A 302 2.92 25.11 -13.61
C ARG A 302 1.43 25.48 -13.72
N THR A 303 0.52 24.50 -13.72
CA THR A 303 -0.92 24.67 -14.00
C THR A 303 -1.84 24.32 -12.82
N ILE A 304 -1.40 23.51 -11.84
CA ILE A 304 -2.08 23.26 -10.56
C ILE A 304 -2.50 24.60 -9.94
N ARG A 305 -3.80 24.74 -9.66
CA ARG A 305 -4.40 25.91 -9.00
C ARG A 305 -4.46 25.65 -7.50
N TYR A 306 -4.17 26.68 -6.71
CA TYR A 306 -4.24 26.62 -5.26
C TYR A 306 -4.60 28.00 -4.69
N ASP A 307 -5.36 28.02 -3.60
CA ASP A 307 -5.58 29.20 -2.77
C ASP A 307 -5.82 28.82 -1.29
N ASP A 308 -6.07 29.80 -0.43
CA ASP A 308 -6.26 29.55 1.00
C ASP A 308 -7.58 28.85 1.36
N LYS A 309 -8.54 28.77 0.43
CA LYS A 309 -9.89 28.23 0.64
C LYS A 309 -10.04 26.82 0.07
N GLY A 310 -9.50 26.57 -1.12
CA GLY A 310 -9.77 25.40 -1.96
C GLY A 310 -11.17 25.42 -2.60
N GLY A 311 -11.33 24.66 -3.68
CA GLY A 311 -12.58 24.52 -4.43
C GLY A 311 -12.43 23.63 -5.68
N PRO A 312 -13.42 23.63 -6.58
CA PRO A 312 -13.34 22.96 -7.88
C PRO A 312 -12.05 23.31 -8.64
N MET A 313 -11.34 22.28 -9.11
CA MET A 313 -10.01 22.33 -9.74
C MET A 313 -8.91 23.08 -8.96
N THR A 314 -9.13 23.39 -7.68
CA THR A 314 -8.30 24.33 -6.90
C THR A 314 -8.00 23.78 -5.50
N PHE A 315 -6.74 23.44 -5.23
CA PHE A 315 -6.31 22.87 -3.95
C PHE A 315 -6.28 23.93 -2.84
N SER A 316 -6.47 23.52 -1.58
CA SER A 316 -6.33 24.43 -0.44
C SER A 316 -4.90 24.43 0.11
N THR A 317 -4.40 25.59 0.55
CA THR A 317 -3.14 25.70 1.32
C THR A 317 -3.26 25.26 2.79
N ALA A 318 -4.42 24.73 3.20
CA ALA A 318 -4.73 24.33 4.58
C ALA A 318 -5.23 22.88 4.65
N LEU A 319 -5.10 22.28 5.83
CA LEU A 319 -5.78 21.04 6.19
C LEU A 319 -7.28 21.31 6.38
N ALA A 320 -8.11 20.28 6.25
CA ALA A 320 -9.56 20.39 6.48
C ALA A 320 -9.94 20.87 7.89
N HIS A 321 -9.01 20.76 8.87
CA HIS A 321 -9.16 21.25 10.25
C HIS A 321 -8.31 22.49 10.58
N GLY A 322 -7.66 23.13 9.59
CA GLY A 322 -6.91 24.39 9.80
C GLY A 322 -5.46 24.37 9.32
N ARG A 323 -4.58 25.08 10.04
CA ARG A 323 -3.19 25.38 9.61
C ARG A 323 -2.09 24.84 10.54
N THR A 324 -2.44 23.96 11.46
CA THR A 324 -1.50 23.30 12.39
C THR A 324 -1.92 21.85 12.60
N GLN A 325 -0.97 20.98 12.95
CA GLN A 325 -1.23 19.55 13.21
C GLN A 325 -0.61 19.15 14.57
N VAL A 326 -1.27 19.61 15.65
CA VAL A 326 -0.75 19.55 17.03
C VAL A 326 -0.45 18.11 17.47
N GLY A 327 -1.25 17.14 17.05
CA GLY A 327 -1.10 15.72 17.42
C GLY A 327 0.23 15.10 16.96
N ASN A 328 0.84 15.63 15.90
CA ASN A 328 2.12 15.15 15.37
C ASN A 328 3.33 15.79 16.06
N GLY A 329 3.15 16.84 16.88
CA GLY A 329 4.26 17.64 17.40
C GLY A 329 5.05 18.36 16.29
N GLU A 330 4.36 18.78 15.23
CA GLU A 330 4.91 19.66 14.19
C GLU A 330 5.15 21.07 14.76
N THR A 331 6.23 21.72 14.34
CA THR A 331 6.64 23.06 14.76
C THR A 331 6.53 24.10 13.64
N GLY A 332 6.09 23.68 12.45
CA GLY A 332 5.74 24.55 11.32
C GLY A 332 4.25 24.89 11.26
N TYR A 333 3.95 26.11 10.82
CA TYR A 333 2.60 26.58 10.50
C TYR A 333 2.35 26.47 9.00
N TYR A 334 1.24 25.87 8.59
CA TYR A 334 0.86 25.76 7.17
C TYR A 334 0.40 27.13 6.65
N GLY A 335 1.32 27.83 6.00
CA GLY A 335 1.16 29.26 5.67
C GLY A 335 0.09 29.55 4.64
N THR A 336 -0.46 30.77 4.73
CA THR A 336 -1.32 31.36 3.69
C THR A 336 -0.50 31.67 2.43
N VAL A 337 -1.17 31.86 1.28
CA VAL A 337 -0.51 32.08 -0.02
C VAL A 337 0.47 33.26 0.02
N ASP A 338 0.12 34.33 0.73
CA ASP A 338 0.90 35.55 0.89
C ASP A 338 2.19 35.38 1.71
N MET A 339 2.33 34.32 2.52
CA MET A 339 3.56 34.02 3.27
C MET A 339 4.72 33.53 2.39
N GLY A 340 4.49 33.36 1.08
CA GLY A 340 5.52 33.02 0.10
C GLY A 340 6.02 31.57 0.17
N GLY A 341 5.20 30.65 0.68
CA GLY A 341 5.54 29.22 0.73
C GLY A 341 5.55 28.54 -0.65
N PHE A 342 4.78 29.07 -1.60
CA PHE A 342 4.62 28.50 -2.94
C PHE A 342 5.22 29.41 -4.01
N SER A 343 6.02 28.84 -4.91
CA SER A 343 6.47 29.51 -6.13
C SER A 343 6.45 28.55 -7.32
N ARG A 344 6.33 29.06 -8.54
CA ARG A 344 6.40 28.25 -9.77
C ARG A 344 7.75 28.44 -10.44
N THR A 345 8.35 27.34 -10.88
CA THR A 345 9.57 27.31 -11.71
C THR A 345 9.28 26.56 -13.01
N GLU A 346 10.28 26.41 -13.87
CA GLU A 346 10.17 25.55 -15.05
C GLU A 346 10.11 24.06 -14.69
N GLU A 347 10.71 23.66 -13.56
CA GLU A 347 10.69 22.28 -13.06
C GLU A 347 9.32 21.86 -12.47
N GLY A 348 8.55 22.79 -11.89
CA GLY A 348 7.28 22.50 -11.24
C GLY A 348 6.78 23.57 -10.25
N LEU A 349 5.90 23.15 -9.34
CA LEU A 349 5.44 23.91 -8.18
C LEU A 349 6.40 23.63 -7.01
N VAL A 350 6.98 24.66 -6.44
CA VAL A 350 7.90 24.56 -5.31
C VAL A 350 7.09 24.76 -4.02
N LEU A 351 7.11 23.76 -3.14
CA LEU A 351 6.53 23.78 -1.81
C LEU A 351 7.67 23.98 -0.79
N SER A 352 7.83 25.22 -0.32
CA SER A 352 8.97 25.62 0.52
C SER A 352 8.64 25.57 2.01
N SER A 353 9.59 25.08 2.81
CA SER A 353 9.64 25.28 4.26
C SER A 353 10.86 26.11 4.65
N ARG A 354 10.72 26.99 5.65
CA ARG A 354 11.77 27.92 6.10
C ARG A 354 11.53 28.39 7.53
N ARG A 355 12.52 29.01 8.17
CA ARG A 355 12.29 29.83 9.37
C ARG A 355 11.50 31.10 9.01
N LEU A 356 10.65 31.53 9.92
CA LEU A 356 9.91 32.79 9.84
C LEU A 356 10.63 33.87 10.65
N ASP A 357 10.53 35.11 10.18
CA ASP A 357 11.08 36.29 10.84
C ASP A 357 10.30 36.64 12.13
N GLN A 358 9.03 36.20 12.20
CA GLN A 358 8.17 36.25 13.39
C GLN A 358 7.39 34.93 13.52
N SER A 359 7.36 34.34 14.71
CA SER A 359 6.60 33.10 14.98
C SER A 359 5.10 33.33 14.80
N MET A 360 4.43 32.45 14.05
CA MET A 360 2.96 32.42 14.03
C MET A 360 2.43 31.94 15.39
N LYS A 361 1.36 32.56 15.88
CA LYS A 361 0.76 32.24 17.19
C LYS A 361 -0.68 31.77 17.00
N VAL A 362 -0.99 30.57 17.48
CA VAL A 362 -2.26 29.89 17.19
C VAL A 362 -2.90 29.33 18.47
N GLY A 363 -4.21 29.51 18.62
CA GLY A 363 -4.98 28.99 19.75
C GLY A 363 -4.98 29.87 21.00
N ALA A 364 -5.64 29.39 22.05
CA ALA A 364 -5.70 30.02 23.37
C ALA A 364 -5.58 28.93 24.45
N PRO A 365 -4.50 28.90 25.27
CA PRO A 365 -3.31 29.76 25.19
C PRO A 365 -2.58 29.62 23.84
N ALA A 366 -1.86 30.66 23.44
CA ALA A 366 -1.21 30.71 22.14
C ALA A 366 0.01 29.78 22.08
N MET A 367 0.03 28.88 21.10
CA MET A 367 1.18 28.05 20.74
C MET A 367 1.97 28.72 19.61
N GLU A 368 3.30 28.71 19.71
CA GLU A 368 4.19 29.34 18.73
C GLU A 368 4.72 28.36 17.68
N TYR A 369 4.76 28.83 16.43
CA TYR A 369 5.25 28.12 15.26
C TYR A 369 6.27 29.01 14.52
N PRO A 370 7.58 28.87 14.79
CA PRO A 370 8.63 29.70 14.20
C PRO A 370 9.04 29.29 12.76
N PHE A 371 8.38 28.26 12.19
CA PHE A 371 8.67 27.76 10.85
C PHE A 371 7.45 27.87 9.92
N LEU A 372 7.71 28.16 8.66
CA LEU A 372 6.75 28.02 7.57
C LEU A 372 6.74 26.55 7.13
N ALA A 373 5.56 25.95 7.12
CA ALA A 373 5.24 24.71 6.44
C ALA A 373 4.32 25.01 5.24
N THR A 374 4.25 24.09 4.29
CA THR A 374 3.39 24.19 3.09
C THR A 374 2.53 22.97 2.91
N MET A 375 1.28 23.16 2.51
CA MET A 375 0.25 22.13 2.34
C MET A 375 -0.48 22.35 1.02
N LEU A 376 -0.70 21.30 0.23
CA LEU A 376 -1.53 21.30 -0.96
C LEU A 376 -2.58 20.21 -0.76
N SER A 377 -3.81 20.58 -0.42
CA SER A 377 -4.86 19.65 0.04
C SER A 377 -6.07 19.62 -0.90
N GLY A 378 -6.39 18.44 -1.43
CA GLY A 378 -7.56 18.22 -2.29
C GLY A 378 -8.91 18.18 -1.57
N HIS A 379 -8.99 18.54 -0.28
CA HIS A 379 -10.18 18.33 0.56
C HIS A 379 -11.46 19.11 0.13
N LYS A 380 -11.36 19.96 -0.91
CA LYS A 380 -12.47 20.71 -1.53
C LYS A 380 -12.45 20.65 -3.07
N THR A 381 -11.70 19.72 -3.65
CA THR A 381 -11.42 19.62 -5.09
C THR A 381 -12.00 18.31 -5.62
N PRO A 382 -13.31 18.24 -5.97
CA PRO A 382 -13.98 16.97 -6.25
C PRO A 382 -13.43 16.23 -7.47
N GLU A 383 -12.71 16.92 -8.34
CA GLU A 383 -11.99 16.37 -9.50
C GLU A 383 -10.80 15.51 -9.08
N SER A 384 -10.24 15.77 -7.89
CA SER A 384 -9.18 14.96 -7.28
C SER A 384 -9.67 13.86 -6.34
N TRP A 385 -10.99 13.66 -6.21
CA TRP A 385 -11.56 12.64 -5.32
C TRP A 385 -11.74 11.30 -6.03
N PHE A 386 -11.47 10.18 -5.36
CA PHE A 386 -11.64 8.85 -5.94
C PHE A 386 -11.91 7.78 -4.86
N LYS A 387 -12.71 6.76 -5.18
CA LYS A 387 -12.97 5.62 -4.27
C LYS A 387 -12.01 4.47 -4.54
N TYR A 388 -11.84 4.10 -5.80
CA TYR A 388 -10.88 3.12 -6.30
C TYR A 388 -10.22 3.63 -7.58
N GLY A 389 -8.93 3.39 -7.74
CA GLY A 389 -8.15 3.94 -8.85
C GLY A 389 -6.70 4.19 -8.46
N SER A 390 -6.07 5.18 -9.08
CA SER A 390 -4.65 5.50 -8.84
C SER A 390 -4.39 7.00 -8.67
N VAL A 391 -3.32 7.33 -7.95
CA VAL A 391 -2.72 8.66 -7.90
C VAL A 391 -1.24 8.56 -8.23
N GLU A 392 -0.74 9.50 -9.03
CA GLU A 392 0.68 9.64 -9.41
C GLU A 392 1.15 11.06 -9.08
N TRP A 393 2.25 11.18 -8.34
CA TRP A 393 2.99 12.41 -8.11
C TRP A 393 4.38 12.28 -8.73
N VAL A 394 4.81 13.28 -9.49
CA VAL A 394 6.20 13.38 -9.95
C VAL A 394 6.89 14.47 -9.14
N VAL A 395 7.82 14.08 -8.26
CA VAL A 395 8.41 14.98 -7.24
C VAL A 395 9.92 14.80 -7.05
N LYS A 396 10.59 15.88 -6.65
CA LYS A 396 11.94 15.90 -6.07
C LYS A 396 11.83 16.34 -4.60
N MET A 397 12.42 15.58 -3.68
CA MET A 397 12.25 15.76 -2.23
C MET A 397 13.19 16.82 -1.64
N PRO A 398 12.82 17.48 -0.51
CA PRO A 398 13.72 18.33 0.25
C PRO A 398 14.76 17.50 1.01
N ASN A 399 15.93 18.10 1.26
CA ASN A 399 16.99 17.51 2.11
C ASN A 399 17.39 18.37 3.32
N ARG A 400 16.45 19.19 3.81
CA ARG A 400 16.63 20.00 5.03
C ARG A 400 16.39 19.18 6.31
N PRO A 401 17.38 19.10 7.22
CA PRO A 401 17.17 18.53 8.56
C PRO A 401 16.00 19.22 9.29
N GLY A 402 15.11 18.43 9.88
CA GLY A 402 13.87 18.89 10.50
C GLY A 402 12.67 19.04 9.54
N SER A 403 12.85 18.92 8.22
CA SER A 403 11.72 18.85 7.28
C SER A 403 11.00 17.51 7.40
N TRP A 404 9.70 17.51 7.06
CA TRP A 404 8.88 16.31 6.95
C TRP A 404 7.98 16.42 5.71
N PRO A 405 8.53 16.18 4.50
CA PRO A 405 7.73 16.03 3.29
C PRO A 405 6.82 14.79 3.39
N ALA A 406 5.60 14.87 2.85
CA ALA A 406 4.74 13.70 2.70
C ALA A 406 3.81 13.77 1.47
N LEU A 407 3.46 12.58 0.97
CA LEU A 407 2.46 12.30 -0.06
C LEU A 407 1.46 11.29 0.51
N TRP A 408 0.20 11.69 0.68
CA TRP A 408 -0.76 10.94 1.50
C TRP A 408 -2.20 11.17 1.05
N LEU A 409 -3.09 10.27 1.50
CA LEU A 409 -4.53 10.30 1.23
C LEU A 409 -5.32 10.29 2.53
N VAL A 410 -6.35 11.13 2.61
CA VAL A 410 -7.36 11.15 3.68
C VAL A 410 -8.74 11.08 3.00
N PRO A 411 -9.75 10.42 3.58
CA PRO A 411 -11.06 10.37 2.96
C PRO A 411 -11.88 11.63 3.21
N THR A 412 -12.83 11.93 2.33
CA THR A 412 -13.79 13.03 2.47
C THR A 412 -14.69 12.90 3.72
N GLY A 413 -14.74 11.72 4.35
CA GLY A 413 -15.38 11.48 5.65
C GLY A 413 -14.55 11.93 6.87
N GLY A 414 -13.30 12.33 6.68
CA GLY A 414 -12.38 12.73 7.76
C GLY A 414 -11.61 11.56 8.40
N TRP A 415 -10.65 11.92 9.26
CA TRP A 415 -9.65 11.00 9.82
C TRP A 415 -10.09 10.28 11.12
N PRO A 416 -9.59 9.05 11.38
CA PRO A 416 -9.02 8.11 10.42
C PRO A 416 -10.14 7.52 9.53
N PRO A 417 -9.81 6.87 8.39
CA PRO A 417 -8.49 6.35 8.02
C PRO A 417 -7.54 7.30 7.25
N GLU A 418 -6.35 6.79 6.93
CA GLU A 418 -5.24 7.47 6.25
C GLU A 418 -4.39 6.46 5.45
N ILE A 419 -3.82 6.90 4.33
CA ILE A 419 -2.86 6.14 3.51
C ILE A 419 -1.64 7.03 3.21
N ASP A 420 -0.49 6.69 3.77
CA ASP A 420 0.74 7.45 3.61
C ASP A 420 1.64 6.76 2.57
N VAL A 421 1.69 7.34 1.38
CA VAL A 421 2.39 6.80 0.19
C VAL A 421 3.89 7.08 0.28
N TYR A 422 4.25 8.24 0.84
CA TYR A 422 5.60 8.59 1.22
C TYR A 422 5.58 9.54 2.41
N GLU A 423 6.47 9.30 3.38
CA GLU A 423 6.90 10.27 4.38
C GLU A 423 8.43 10.34 4.43
N GLY A 424 8.98 11.55 4.57
CA GLY A 424 10.40 11.77 4.82
C GLY A 424 10.68 12.24 6.24
N PHE A 425 11.20 11.41 7.15
CA PHE A 425 11.44 11.82 8.53
C PHE A 425 12.75 12.59 8.73
N GLY A 426 12.91 13.73 8.05
CA GLY A 426 14.12 14.57 8.11
C GLY A 426 14.45 15.14 9.50
N TYR A 427 13.53 15.06 10.47
CA TYR A 427 13.78 15.35 11.89
C TYR A 427 14.57 14.27 12.64
N ASN A 428 14.70 13.06 12.07
CA ASN A 428 15.52 11.99 12.60
C ASN A 428 16.97 12.16 12.13
N GLY A 429 17.92 12.38 13.05
CA GLY A 429 19.34 12.58 12.73
C GLY A 429 20.02 11.40 12.00
N SER A 430 19.40 10.21 12.01
CA SER A 430 19.86 9.06 11.22
C SER A 430 19.40 9.08 9.76
N TRP A 431 18.38 9.88 9.41
CA TRP A 431 17.76 9.89 8.07
C TRP A 431 18.76 10.18 6.95
N LYS A 432 18.57 9.57 5.79
CA LYS A 432 19.38 9.77 4.59
C LYS A 432 18.46 10.21 3.45
N PHE A 433 18.36 11.51 3.23
CA PHE A 433 17.39 12.12 2.30
C PHE A 433 17.39 11.51 0.90
N ALA A 434 18.56 11.17 0.36
CA ALA A 434 18.71 10.53 -0.94
C ALA A 434 18.15 9.10 -1.04
N SER A 435 18.06 8.34 0.07
CA SER A 435 17.74 6.91 0.04
C SER A 435 16.53 6.48 0.85
N ASP A 436 16.20 7.19 1.92
CA ASP A 436 15.30 6.71 2.96
C ASP A 436 13.86 7.14 2.68
N LEU A 437 12.91 6.23 2.95
CA LEU A 437 11.48 6.46 2.76
C LEU A 437 10.65 5.75 3.84
N SER A 438 9.48 6.32 4.15
CA SER A 438 8.48 5.74 5.04
C SER A 438 7.11 5.69 4.36
N THR A 439 6.28 4.78 4.81
CA THR A 439 4.88 4.58 4.40
C THR A 439 4.08 3.99 5.57
N ASN A 440 2.80 4.29 5.63
CA ASN A 440 1.92 3.83 6.69
C ASN A 440 0.48 3.64 6.21
N LEU A 441 -0.27 2.86 6.99
CA LEU A 441 -1.72 2.93 7.03
C LEU A 441 -2.16 3.27 8.45
N HIS A 442 -3.09 4.21 8.59
CA HIS A 442 -3.76 4.47 9.87
C HIS A 442 -5.25 4.13 9.77
N GLY A 443 -5.70 3.24 10.65
CA GLY A 443 -7.10 2.81 10.74
C GLY A 443 -7.74 3.17 12.08
N GLY A 444 -9.06 3.30 12.08
CA GLY A 444 -9.84 3.85 13.19
C GLY A 444 -11.07 4.57 12.70
N LYS A 445 -11.68 5.38 13.56
CA LYS A 445 -12.88 6.17 13.25
C LYS A 445 -13.07 7.31 14.26
N ASN A 446 -13.78 8.37 13.89
CA ASN A 446 -14.16 9.49 14.78
C ASN A 446 -12.96 10.11 15.53
N GLN A 447 -11.86 10.43 14.81
CA GLN A 447 -10.61 10.94 15.40
C GLN A 447 -9.87 9.97 16.36
N VAL A 448 -10.30 8.71 16.48
CA VAL A 448 -9.63 7.68 17.28
C VAL A 448 -8.99 6.64 16.37
N ARG A 449 -7.64 6.65 16.32
CA ARG A 449 -6.84 5.62 15.64
C ARG A 449 -6.81 4.34 16.46
N THR A 450 -7.21 3.22 15.86
CA THR A 450 -7.24 1.88 16.48
C THR A 450 -6.11 0.97 15.98
N PHE A 451 -5.53 1.23 14.80
CA PHE A 451 -4.31 0.54 14.35
C PHE A 451 -3.39 1.42 13.49
N THR A 452 -2.15 0.95 13.32
CA THR A 452 -1.16 1.44 12.35
C THR A 452 -0.39 0.26 11.76
N ARG A 453 -0.01 0.33 10.47
CA ARG A 453 0.88 -0.68 9.84
C ARG A 453 2.07 0.02 9.14
N PRO A 454 3.08 0.43 9.92
CA PRO A 454 4.20 1.22 9.42
C PRO A 454 5.22 0.39 8.63
N GLY A 455 5.84 1.01 7.64
CA GLY A 455 7.19 0.73 7.18
C GLY A 455 8.00 2.03 7.19
N MET A 456 8.98 2.16 8.07
CA MET A 456 9.60 3.45 8.44
C MET A 456 11.11 3.51 8.21
N ASN A 457 11.74 2.40 7.82
CA ASN A 457 13.20 2.30 7.62
C ASN A 457 13.57 1.83 6.21
N MET A 458 12.59 1.83 5.30
CA MET A 458 12.73 1.41 3.91
C MET A 458 13.73 2.30 3.16
N LYS A 459 14.34 1.74 2.11
CA LYS A 459 15.32 2.42 1.27
C LYS A 459 15.06 2.16 -0.20
N MET A 460 15.38 3.13 -1.07
CA MET A 460 15.29 2.99 -2.53
C MET A 460 16.01 1.73 -3.01
N SER A 461 17.25 1.54 -2.55
CA SER A 461 18.06 0.36 -2.87
C SER A 461 17.46 -0.97 -2.39
N SER A 462 16.49 -0.99 -1.46
CA SER A 462 15.76 -2.21 -1.07
C SER A 462 14.81 -2.72 -2.14
N PHE A 463 14.50 -1.90 -3.15
CA PHE A 463 13.65 -2.23 -4.29
C PHE A 463 14.40 -2.18 -5.63
N GLY A 464 15.72 -2.00 -5.58
CA GLY A 464 16.59 -1.86 -6.76
C GLY A 464 16.63 -0.44 -7.35
N LEU A 465 16.04 0.54 -6.67
CA LEU A 465 16.01 1.94 -7.11
C LEU A 465 17.29 2.70 -6.71
N ALA A 466 17.59 3.77 -7.44
CA ALA A 466 18.71 4.66 -7.14
C ALA A 466 18.46 5.48 -5.88
N ASN A 467 19.53 5.78 -5.14
CA ASN A 467 19.48 6.66 -3.97
C ASN A 467 19.61 8.12 -4.43
N THR A 468 18.57 8.68 -5.05
CA THR A 468 18.56 10.03 -5.63
C THR A 468 17.31 10.87 -5.29
N LEU A 469 16.56 10.50 -4.23
CA LEU A 469 15.28 11.13 -3.85
C LEU A 469 15.29 12.66 -3.71
N ASP A 470 16.42 13.24 -3.30
CA ASP A 470 16.62 14.68 -3.09
C ASP A 470 17.40 15.40 -4.20
N SER A 471 17.87 14.67 -5.22
CA SER A 471 18.60 15.21 -6.38
C SER A 471 17.82 15.09 -7.69
N GLU A 472 17.04 14.02 -7.86
CA GLU A 472 16.29 13.70 -9.06
C GLU A 472 14.76 13.79 -8.84
N PHE A 473 13.99 13.60 -9.92
CA PHE A 473 12.54 13.53 -9.85
C PHE A 473 12.09 12.08 -9.98
N HIS A 474 11.37 11.58 -8.98
CA HIS A 474 10.83 10.23 -8.94
C HIS A 474 9.31 10.24 -9.12
N VAL A 475 8.78 9.14 -9.66
CA VAL A 475 7.35 8.91 -9.87
C VAL A 475 6.80 8.09 -8.70
N PHE A 476 6.24 8.79 -7.72
CA PHE A 476 5.52 8.16 -6.60
C PHE A 476 4.09 7.84 -7.04
N SER A 477 3.63 6.62 -6.84
CA SER A 477 2.25 6.25 -7.18
C SER A 477 1.62 5.33 -6.15
N VAL A 478 0.29 5.41 -6.03
CA VAL A 478 -0.52 4.45 -5.27
C VAL A 478 -1.71 4.02 -6.11
N THR A 479 -2.04 2.73 -6.06
CA THR A 479 -3.30 2.17 -6.56
C THR A 479 -4.10 1.65 -5.38
N VAL A 480 -5.35 2.08 -5.26
CA VAL A 480 -6.32 1.64 -4.24
C VAL A 480 -7.43 0.88 -4.96
N ASP A 481 -7.52 -0.42 -4.72
CA ASP A 481 -8.54 -1.32 -5.25
C ASP A 481 -9.36 -1.97 -4.10
N PRO A 482 -10.46 -2.68 -4.36
CA PRO A 482 -11.32 -3.26 -3.31
C PRO A 482 -10.66 -4.32 -2.41
N GLU A 483 -9.49 -4.85 -2.78
CA GLU A 483 -8.71 -5.83 -2.02
C GLU A 483 -7.35 -5.30 -1.55
N TRP A 484 -6.72 -4.35 -2.25
CA TRP A 484 -5.35 -3.89 -1.96
C TRP A 484 -5.13 -2.38 -2.09
N ILE A 485 -4.14 -1.90 -1.34
CA ILE A 485 -3.47 -0.61 -1.50
C ILE A 485 -2.03 -0.94 -1.89
N THR A 486 -1.62 -0.60 -3.11
CA THR A 486 -0.31 -0.95 -3.68
C THR A 486 0.44 0.32 -4.02
N MET A 487 1.68 0.45 -3.56
CA MET A 487 2.50 1.66 -3.68
C MET A 487 3.75 1.37 -4.51
N PHE A 488 4.13 2.37 -5.31
CA PHE A 488 5.17 2.28 -6.32
C PHE A 488 6.07 3.51 -6.27
N ILE A 489 7.35 3.30 -6.57
CA ILE A 489 8.29 4.38 -6.91
C ILE A 489 8.96 4.01 -8.24
N ASP A 490 8.95 4.94 -9.20
CA ASP A 490 9.42 4.75 -10.58
C ASP A 490 8.82 3.51 -11.27
N GLY A 491 7.56 3.21 -10.91
CA GLY A 491 6.81 2.07 -11.40
C GLY A 491 7.08 0.73 -10.72
N ILE A 492 7.98 0.65 -9.73
CA ILE A 492 8.31 -0.60 -9.01
C ILE A 492 7.52 -0.69 -7.69
N GLU A 493 6.82 -1.80 -7.44
CA GLU A 493 6.14 -2.08 -6.15
C GLU A 493 7.13 -2.08 -4.96
N THR A 494 6.99 -1.07 -4.10
CA THR A 494 7.77 -0.91 -2.86
C THR A 494 7.02 -1.44 -1.64
N MET A 495 5.71 -1.21 -1.56
CA MET A 495 4.85 -1.62 -0.45
C MET A 495 3.46 -2.02 -0.97
N ARG A 496 2.84 -2.98 -0.30
CA ARG A 496 1.46 -3.39 -0.57
C ARG A 496 0.78 -3.77 0.74
N TYR A 497 -0.48 -3.38 0.89
CA TYR A 497 -1.33 -3.68 2.04
C TYR A 497 -2.67 -4.21 1.52
N ALA A 498 -3.29 -5.18 2.21
CA ALA A 498 -4.68 -5.52 1.93
C ALA A 498 -5.59 -4.36 2.38
N ASN A 499 -6.56 -3.96 1.57
CA ASN A 499 -7.36 -2.74 1.77
C ASN A 499 -8.40 -2.94 2.89
N PRO A 500 -8.27 -2.25 4.05
CA PRO A 500 -9.23 -2.33 5.15
C PRO A 500 -10.32 -1.25 5.06
N PHE A 501 -10.31 -0.40 4.04
CA PHE A 501 -11.03 0.86 3.95
C PHE A 501 -12.06 0.87 2.80
N LYS A 502 -12.79 -0.24 2.63
CA LYS A 502 -13.74 -0.41 1.53
C LYS A 502 -14.79 0.70 1.52
N GLY A 503 -15.03 1.28 0.34
CA GLY A 503 -16.01 2.34 0.13
C GLY A 503 -15.62 3.74 0.63
N GLN A 504 -14.40 3.94 1.15
CA GLN A 504 -13.88 5.28 1.41
C GLN A 504 -13.62 6.03 0.10
N ASN A 505 -13.88 7.34 0.10
CA ASN A 505 -13.63 8.24 -1.03
C ASN A 505 -12.50 9.20 -0.63
N TRP A 506 -11.34 9.04 -1.26
CA TRP A 506 -10.06 9.65 -0.92
C TRP A 506 -9.83 10.97 -1.64
N TYR A 507 -9.02 11.85 -1.05
CA TYR A 507 -8.40 12.97 -1.74
C TYR A 507 -6.89 13.05 -1.40
N PRO A 508 -6.04 13.50 -2.33
CA PRO A 508 -4.61 13.61 -2.08
C PRO A 508 -4.23 14.86 -1.29
N LEU A 509 -3.16 14.72 -0.53
CA LEU A 509 -2.42 15.79 0.14
C LEU A 509 -0.93 15.72 -0.23
N THR A 510 -0.28 16.87 -0.25
CA THR A 510 1.13 17.02 -0.62
C THR A 510 1.71 18.18 0.16
N ASN A 511 2.68 17.93 1.04
CA ASN A 511 3.14 18.94 1.99
C ASN A 511 4.63 18.86 2.29
N VAL A 512 5.16 19.94 2.86
CA VAL A 512 6.42 19.95 3.61
C VAL A 512 6.13 20.49 5.00
N ALA A 513 5.93 19.57 5.96
CA ALA A 513 5.85 19.89 7.37
C ALA A 513 7.24 20.25 7.94
N VAL A 514 7.26 20.83 9.13
CA VAL A 514 8.50 21.11 9.88
C VAL A 514 8.38 20.56 11.29
N LYS A 515 9.43 19.88 11.75
CA LYS A 515 9.59 19.32 13.09
C LYS A 515 11.02 19.54 13.57
N ALA A 516 11.41 20.81 13.62
CA ALA A 516 12.69 21.29 14.14
C ALA A 516 12.50 21.91 15.54
N LYS A 517 13.59 22.01 16.32
CA LYS A 517 13.58 22.75 17.60
C LYS A 517 13.26 24.23 17.36
N MET A 518 12.56 24.89 18.29
CA MET A 518 12.10 26.28 18.12
C MET A 518 13.23 27.31 17.90
N ASP A 519 14.42 27.03 18.42
CA ASP A 519 15.66 27.81 18.29
C ASP A 519 16.46 27.49 17.01
N SER A 520 16.11 26.43 16.27
CA SER A 520 16.88 25.98 15.11
C SER A 520 16.89 27.02 13.98
N PRO A 521 18.06 27.39 13.42
CA PRO A 521 18.14 28.26 12.23
C PRO A 521 17.35 27.71 11.03
N TYR A 522 17.26 26.38 10.91
CA TYR A 522 16.48 25.68 9.88
C TYR A 522 16.81 26.16 8.45
N ASP A 523 18.11 26.18 8.16
CA ASP A 523 18.77 26.76 6.98
C ASP A 523 19.58 25.72 6.15
N GLN A 524 19.99 24.61 6.77
CA GLN A 524 20.76 23.53 6.14
C GLN A 524 19.97 22.79 5.05
N GLY A 525 20.60 22.44 3.92
CA GLY A 525 19.95 21.73 2.81
C GLY A 525 18.82 22.50 2.12
N ALA A 526 18.20 21.92 1.09
CA ALA A 526 17.03 22.47 0.43
C ALA A 526 15.77 22.21 1.27
N GLY A 527 15.12 23.29 1.73
CA GLY A 527 13.88 23.22 2.50
C GLY A 527 12.60 22.99 1.66
N ALA A 528 12.73 22.70 0.36
CA ALA A 528 11.62 22.71 -0.58
C ALA A 528 11.46 21.39 -1.35
N MET A 529 10.21 20.93 -1.48
CA MET A 529 9.81 19.87 -2.41
C MET A 529 9.43 20.52 -3.74
N VAL A 530 9.75 19.87 -4.88
CA VAL A 530 9.30 20.34 -6.20
C VAL A 530 8.33 19.33 -6.80
N LEU A 531 7.07 19.73 -7.00
CA LEU A 531 6.00 18.95 -7.61
C LEU A 531 5.90 19.28 -9.10
N ARG A 532 6.32 18.36 -9.96
CA ARG A 532 6.29 18.50 -11.43
C ARG A 532 4.90 18.22 -12.01
N SER A 533 4.19 17.22 -11.50
CA SER A 533 2.80 16.91 -11.89
C SER A 533 2.07 16.05 -10.87
N LEU A 534 0.74 16.14 -10.89
CA LEU A 534 -0.20 15.28 -10.15
C LEU A 534 -1.26 14.74 -11.14
N LYS A 535 -1.42 13.42 -11.19
CA LYS A 535 -2.45 12.72 -11.99
C LYS A 535 -3.28 11.78 -11.13
N ILE A 536 -4.56 11.63 -11.46
CA ILE A 536 -5.53 10.83 -10.69
C ILE A 536 -6.46 10.11 -11.66
N TRP A 537 -6.65 8.81 -11.44
CA TRP A 537 -7.53 7.92 -12.21
C TRP A 537 -8.61 7.33 -11.30
N ARG A 538 -9.81 7.08 -11.85
CA ARG A 538 -10.96 6.49 -11.13
C ARG A 538 -11.50 5.26 -11.84
N SER A 539 -11.91 4.26 -11.07
CA SER A 539 -12.42 2.98 -11.56
C SER A 539 -13.85 2.67 -11.06
N GLU A 540 -14.61 3.70 -10.68
CA GLU A 540 -16.00 3.62 -10.20
C GLU A 540 -17.03 4.28 -11.11
#